data_AF-A0A950MFP0-F1
#
_entry.id   AF-A0A950MFP0-F1
#
_cell.length_a   1.000
_cell.length_b   1.000
_cell.length_c   1.000
_cell.angle_alpha   90.00
_cell.angle_beta   90.00
_cell.angle_gamma   90.00
#
_symmetry.space_group_name_H-M   'P 1'
#
loop_
_entity.id
_entity.type
_entity.pdbx_description
1 polymer ?
#
loop_
_entity_poly.entity_id
_entity_poly.type
_entity_poly.pdbx_seq_one_letter_code
_entity_poly.pdbx_strand_id
1 'polypeptide(L)'
;ALGPHATLVRETTGWSYRHSRDLTGFEDGTENPTLQDAPEIVLIPDGPGAGGSVLLFQQWRHDARTWTALDQTAQEKVIGRTKPDSVELKDDAMPKDSHVTRTTVTENGEERKIFRRNVPYGTVADHGTLFIGFSADQARLQKMLEQMAGADGGPRDALTRYTTPLTGAYYFIPSVQSLRRFATPEDD
;
A
#
# COMPACT_ATOMS: atom_id res chain seq x y z
N ALA A 1 -5.87 -17.01 23.74
CA ALA A 1 -4.71 -17.79 23.29
C ALA A 1 -3.40 -16.98 23.37
N LEU A 2 -3.25 -15.83 22.69
CA LEU A 2 -1.95 -15.12 22.61
C LEU A 2 -1.60 -14.20 23.80
N GLY A 3 -2.56 -13.85 24.67
CA GLY A 3 -2.35 -12.87 25.76
C GLY A 3 -1.13 -13.10 26.67
N PRO A 4 -0.77 -14.35 27.03
CA PRO A 4 0.45 -14.61 27.82
C PRO A 4 1.77 -14.42 27.06
N HIS A 5 1.75 -14.36 25.73
CA HIS A 5 2.95 -14.38 24.87
C HIS A 5 3.16 -13.09 24.08
N ALA A 6 2.12 -12.25 23.94
CA ALA A 6 2.16 -11.03 23.17
C ALA A 6 1.34 -9.91 23.84
N THR A 7 1.80 -8.68 23.68
CA THR A 7 1.05 -7.48 24.08
C THR A 7 0.45 -6.82 22.83
N LEU A 8 -0.84 -6.48 22.88
CA LEU A 8 -1.49 -5.73 21.82
C LEU A 8 -0.95 -4.31 21.78
N VAL A 9 -0.18 -3.98 20.75
CA VAL A 9 0.34 -2.61 20.53
C VAL A 9 -0.69 -1.72 19.85
N ARG A 10 -1.46 -2.28 18.90
CA ARG A 10 -2.47 -1.53 18.14
C ARG A 10 -3.51 -2.47 17.56
N GLU A 11 -4.75 -2.02 17.58
CA GLU A 11 -5.87 -2.60 16.86
C GLU A 11 -6.55 -1.48 16.07
N THR A 12 -6.95 -1.75 14.83
CA THR A 12 -7.66 -0.77 14.01
C THR A 12 -8.63 -1.52 13.09
N THR A 13 -9.90 -1.14 13.15
CA THR A 13 -10.94 -1.68 12.28
C THR A 13 -10.97 -0.89 10.98
N GLY A 14 -10.74 -1.57 9.86
CA GLY A 14 -10.95 -1.02 8.53
C GLY A 14 -12.26 -1.51 7.89
N TRP A 15 -12.72 -0.83 6.84
CA TRP A 15 -13.93 -1.20 6.10
C TRP A 15 -13.84 -0.82 4.63
N SER A 16 -14.62 -1.47 3.78
CA SER A 16 -14.74 -1.10 2.36
C SER A 16 -15.59 0.16 2.19
N TYR A 17 -15.16 1.08 1.31
CA TYR A 17 -15.86 2.34 1.06
C TYR A 17 -16.17 2.50 -0.43
N ARG A 18 -17.44 2.80 -0.76
CA ARG A 18 -17.94 3.18 -2.11
C ARG A 18 -17.23 2.52 -3.31
N HIS A 19 -17.36 1.19 -3.45
CA HIS A 19 -16.73 0.42 -4.54
C HIS A 19 -15.20 0.57 -4.57
N SER A 20 -14.54 0.25 -3.44
CA SER A 20 -13.07 0.27 -3.32
C SER A 20 -12.43 1.64 -3.49
N ARG A 21 -13.06 2.68 -2.95
CA ARG A 21 -12.47 4.03 -2.90
C ARG A 21 -11.75 4.28 -1.59
N ASP A 22 -10.64 5.00 -1.71
CA ASP A 22 -9.99 5.67 -0.60
C ASP A 22 -10.83 6.88 -0.14
N LEU A 23 -10.61 7.37 1.10
CA LEU A 23 -11.35 8.52 1.64
C LEU A 23 -10.97 9.87 0.99
N THR A 24 -9.91 9.92 0.17
CA THR A 24 -9.66 11.00 -0.80
C THR A 24 -10.73 11.06 -1.89
N GLY A 25 -11.48 9.98 -2.07
CA GLY A 25 -12.52 9.79 -3.08
C GLY A 25 -12.02 9.21 -4.39
N PHE A 26 -10.74 8.81 -4.49
CA PHE A 26 -10.18 8.10 -5.64
C PHE A 26 -10.35 6.60 -5.47
N GLU A 27 -10.45 5.87 -6.58
CA GLU A 27 -10.45 4.41 -6.55
C GLU A 27 -9.07 3.90 -6.14
N ASP A 28 -9.03 3.00 -5.16
CA ASP A 28 -7.81 2.34 -4.72
C ASP A 28 -7.86 0.86 -5.12
N GLY A 29 -7.05 0.52 -6.10
CA GLY A 29 -6.90 -0.86 -6.57
C GLY A 29 -7.03 -1.07 -8.07
N THR A 30 -7.19 -0.02 -8.87
CA THR A 30 -7.39 -0.12 -10.33
C THR A 30 -6.26 -0.91 -11.02
N GLU A 31 -5.00 -0.66 -10.67
CA GLU A 31 -3.83 -1.38 -11.20
C GLU A 31 -3.34 -2.53 -10.28
N ASN A 32 -4.12 -2.87 -9.26
CA ASN A 32 -3.74 -3.94 -8.35
C ASN A 32 -3.84 -5.29 -9.09
N PRO A 33 -2.84 -6.18 -8.97
CA PRO A 33 -2.92 -7.50 -9.60
C PRO A 33 -4.19 -8.25 -9.20
N THR A 34 -4.71 -9.09 -10.11
CA THR A 34 -5.84 -9.95 -9.77
C THR A 34 -5.45 -10.97 -8.71
N LEU A 35 -6.42 -11.58 -8.04
CA LEU A 35 -6.13 -12.63 -7.06
C LEU A 35 -5.49 -13.87 -7.67
N GLN A 36 -5.70 -14.09 -8.97
CA GLN A 36 -5.09 -15.18 -9.70
C GLN A 36 -3.61 -14.90 -9.99
N ASP A 37 -3.25 -13.65 -10.28
CA ASP A 37 -1.89 -13.26 -10.65
C ASP A 37 -1.03 -12.89 -9.42
N ALA A 38 -1.66 -12.47 -8.32
CA ALA A 38 -0.97 -12.02 -7.12
C ALA A 38 0.10 -13.01 -6.60
N PRO A 39 -0.13 -14.34 -6.56
CA PRO A 39 0.88 -15.31 -6.11
C PRO A 39 2.22 -15.20 -6.86
N GLU A 40 2.21 -14.92 -8.16
CA GLU A 40 3.44 -14.80 -8.97
C GLU A 40 4.26 -13.55 -8.61
N ILE A 41 3.61 -12.55 -8.01
CA ILE A 41 4.19 -11.26 -7.67
C ILE A 41 4.68 -11.21 -6.22
N VAL A 42 3.94 -11.84 -5.31
CA VAL A 42 4.12 -11.65 -3.86
C VAL A 42 4.82 -12.81 -3.15
N LEU A 43 4.89 -13.99 -3.77
CA LEU A 43 5.50 -15.16 -3.14
C LEU A 43 7.00 -15.17 -3.37
N ILE A 44 7.76 -15.40 -2.29
CA ILE A 44 9.19 -15.64 -2.36
C ILE A 44 9.42 -16.94 -3.15
N PRO A 45 10.31 -16.95 -4.16
CA PRO A 45 10.63 -18.15 -4.94
C PRO A 45 11.39 -19.18 -4.10
N ASP A 46 11.82 -20.28 -4.74
CA ASP A 46 12.57 -21.34 -4.07
C ASP A 46 13.81 -20.83 -3.32
N GLY A 47 14.04 -21.40 -2.13
CA GLY A 47 15.11 -20.99 -1.21
C GLY A 47 14.58 -20.62 0.18
N PRO A 48 15.39 -19.92 1.00
CA PRO A 48 14.97 -19.45 2.31
C PRO A 48 13.72 -18.55 2.21
N GLY A 49 12.66 -18.91 2.94
CA GLY A 49 11.40 -18.16 2.96
C GLY A 49 10.43 -18.49 1.82
N ALA A 50 10.74 -19.48 0.96
CA ALA A 50 9.91 -19.89 -0.18
C ALA A 50 8.42 -20.06 0.18
N GLY A 51 7.56 -19.50 -0.68
CA GLY A 51 6.11 -19.46 -0.50
C GLY A 51 5.62 -18.53 0.61
N GLY A 52 6.53 -17.82 1.29
CA GLY A 52 6.19 -16.70 2.16
C GLY A 52 6.08 -15.38 1.38
N SER A 53 5.86 -14.28 2.09
CA SER A 53 5.77 -12.93 1.50
C SER A 53 6.27 -11.87 2.47
N VAL A 54 6.74 -10.74 1.95
CA VAL A 54 7.07 -9.55 2.73
C VAL A 54 5.85 -8.63 2.75
N LEU A 55 5.47 -8.17 3.94
CA LEU A 55 4.40 -7.20 4.15
C LEU A 55 4.99 -5.87 4.64
N LEU A 56 4.62 -4.77 3.98
CA LEU A 56 4.72 -3.41 4.53
C LEU A 56 3.34 -2.97 5.03
N PHE A 57 3.25 -2.67 6.32
CA PHE A 57 2.04 -2.15 6.95
C PHE A 57 2.27 -0.74 7.45
N GLN A 58 1.43 0.21 7.02
CA GLN A 58 1.51 1.61 7.44
C GLN A 58 0.11 2.18 7.68
N GLN A 59 -0.03 2.97 8.73
CA GLN A 59 -1.24 3.75 8.97
C GLN A 59 -1.01 5.19 8.52
N TRP A 60 -1.86 5.69 7.63
CA TRP A 60 -1.81 7.05 7.13
C TRP A 60 -3.05 7.82 7.59
N ARG A 61 -2.88 9.03 8.11
CA ARG A 61 -3.99 9.93 8.45
C ARG A 61 -4.18 10.94 7.33
N HIS A 62 -5.42 11.21 6.95
CA HIS A 62 -5.75 12.21 5.94
C HIS A 62 -5.99 13.59 6.58
N ASP A 63 -5.49 14.64 5.94
CA ASP A 63 -5.95 16.00 6.13
C ASP A 63 -7.10 16.28 5.14
N ALA A 64 -8.30 15.82 5.51
CA ALA A 64 -9.49 15.94 4.68
C ALA A 64 -9.83 17.40 4.37
N ARG A 65 -9.56 18.34 5.29
CA ARG A 65 -9.86 19.76 5.08
C ARG A 65 -8.98 20.34 3.98
N THR A 66 -7.67 20.14 4.06
CA THR A 66 -6.75 20.67 3.05
C THR A 66 -6.95 19.95 1.71
N TRP A 67 -7.23 18.64 1.73
CA TRP A 67 -7.52 17.86 0.52
C TRP A 67 -8.77 18.36 -0.22
N THR A 68 -9.88 18.55 0.50
CA THR A 68 -11.16 18.99 -0.08
C THR A 68 -11.18 20.46 -0.51
N ALA A 69 -10.20 21.26 -0.09
CA ALA A 69 -10.02 22.63 -0.57
C ALA A 69 -9.45 22.69 -1.99
N LEU A 70 -8.82 21.61 -2.48
CA LEU A 70 -8.38 21.50 -3.86
C LEU A 70 -9.57 21.27 -4.79
N ASP A 71 -9.51 21.87 -5.98
CA ASP A 71 -10.40 21.47 -7.08
C ASP A 71 -10.05 20.04 -7.56
N GLN A 72 -10.96 19.44 -8.33
CA GLN A 72 -10.80 18.08 -8.82
C GLN A 72 -9.53 17.92 -9.67
N THR A 73 -9.24 18.87 -10.57
CA THR A 73 -8.07 18.79 -11.45
C THR A 73 -6.76 18.81 -10.66
N ALA A 74 -6.68 19.60 -9.58
CA ALA A 74 -5.55 19.60 -8.68
C ALA A 74 -5.41 18.27 -7.95
N GLN A 75 -6.51 17.68 -7.46
CA GLN A 75 -6.49 16.35 -6.84
C GLN A 75 -6.04 15.26 -7.82
N GLU A 76 -6.52 15.29 -9.05
CA GLU A 76 -6.15 14.34 -10.11
C GLU A 76 -4.67 14.42 -10.44
N LYS A 77 -4.08 15.62 -10.45
CA LYS A 77 -2.63 15.81 -10.58
C LYS A 77 -1.83 15.27 -9.40
N VAL A 78 -2.35 15.42 -8.18
CA VAL A 78 -1.72 14.85 -6.98
C VAL A 78 -1.72 13.32 -7.04
N ILE A 79 -2.81 12.70 -7.49
CA ILE A 79 -2.91 11.23 -7.57
C ILE A 79 -2.21 10.68 -8.81
N GLY A 80 -2.38 11.30 -9.98
CA GLY A 80 -1.96 10.78 -11.29
C GLY A 80 -3.08 10.02 -12.04
N ARG A 81 -4.33 10.08 -11.57
CA ARG A 81 -5.50 9.48 -12.24
C ARG A 81 -6.69 10.42 -12.19
N THR A 82 -7.67 10.22 -13.06
CA THR A 82 -8.97 10.91 -12.98
C THR A 82 -9.79 10.40 -11.80
N LYS A 83 -10.54 11.30 -11.15
CA LYS A 83 -11.29 10.95 -9.93
C LYS A 83 -12.52 10.07 -10.19
N PRO A 84 -13.36 10.33 -11.20
CA PRO A 84 -14.61 9.59 -11.38
C PRO A 84 -14.39 8.14 -11.82
N ASP A 85 -13.45 7.91 -12.73
CA ASP A 85 -13.27 6.67 -13.50
C ASP A 85 -11.87 6.07 -13.41
N SER A 86 -10.96 6.65 -12.61
CA SER A 86 -9.62 6.11 -12.34
C SER A 86 -8.81 5.84 -13.62
N VAL A 87 -8.91 6.73 -14.60
CA VAL A 87 -8.10 6.68 -15.82
C VAL A 87 -6.76 7.35 -15.54
N GLU A 88 -5.67 6.66 -15.86
CA GLU A 88 -4.32 7.21 -15.71
C GLU A 88 -4.10 8.44 -16.58
N LEU A 89 -3.49 9.48 -16.00
CA LEU A 89 -3.10 10.67 -16.77
C LEU A 89 -1.97 10.31 -17.75
N LYS A 90 -2.01 10.89 -18.95
CA LYS A 90 -1.04 10.55 -20.02
C LYS A 90 -0.04 11.67 -20.26
N ASP A 91 1.15 11.27 -20.68
CA ASP A 91 2.20 12.14 -21.23
C ASP A 91 2.44 13.38 -20.35
N ASP A 92 2.39 14.56 -20.94
CA ASP A 92 2.64 15.86 -20.30
C ASP A 92 1.64 16.19 -19.17
N ALA A 93 0.51 15.47 -19.08
CA ALA A 93 -0.47 15.68 -18.02
C ALA A 93 -0.08 14.98 -16.71
N MET A 94 0.83 13.99 -16.73
CA MET A 94 1.26 13.23 -15.55
C MET A 94 2.40 13.96 -14.80
N PRO A 95 2.15 14.53 -13.60
CA PRO A 95 3.19 15.21 -12.85
C PRO A 95 4.25 14.24 -12.31
N LYS A 96 5.51 14.66 -12.30
CA LYS A 96 6.62 13.87 -11.77
C LYS A 96 6.50 13.57 -10.27
N ASP A 97 5.74 14.37 -9.54
CA ASP A 97 5.48 14.24 -8.11
C ASP A 97 4.11 13.60 -7.80
N SER A 98 3.36 13.16 -8.83
CA SER A 98 2.10 12.44 -8.62
C SER A 98 2.29 11.11 -7.90
N HIS A 99 1.29 10.69 -7.14
CA HIS A 99 1.35 9.45 -6.37
C HIS A 99 1.63 8.22 -7.26
N VAL A 100 0.97 8.12 -8.43
CA VAL A 100 1.27 7.07 -9.42
C VAL A 100 2.75 7.09 -9.81
N THR A 101 3.27 8.24 -10.25
CA THR A 101 4.69 8.33 -10.68
C THR A 101 5.67 7.99 -9.55
N ARG A 102 5.34 8.37 -8.30
CA ARG A 102 6.22 8.13 -7.14
C ARG A 102 6.07 6.74 -6.53
N THR A 103 5.10 5.94 -6.97
CA THR A 103 4.90 4.55 -6.51
C THR A 103 5.14 3.50 -7.58
N THR A 104 5.31 3.91 -8.85
CA THR A 104 5.78 3.03 -9.92
C THR A 104 7.29 2.78 -9.80
N VAL A 105 7.65 1.54 -9.51
CA VAL A 105 9.04 1.06 -9.54
C VAL A 105 9.27 0.31 -10.85
N THR A 106 10.25 0.74 -11.63
CA THR A 106 10.67 0.06 -12.87
C THR A 106 12.08 -0.47 -12.72
N GLU A 107 12.27 -1.75 -13.04
CA GLU A 107 13.59 -2.39 -13.12
C GLU A 107 13.72 -3.06 -14.49
N ASN A 108 14.83 -2.83 -15.19
CA ASN A 108 15.11 -3.41 -16.52
C ASN A 108 14.01 -3.14 -17.57
N GLY A 109 13.29 -2.03 -17.44
CA GLY A 109 12.19 -1.66 -18.35
C GLY A 109 10.84 -2.30 -17.99
N GLU A 110 10.75 -3.08 -16.92
CA GLU A 110 9.51 -3.71 -16.45
C GLU A 110 9.05 -3.10 -15.12
N GLU A 111 7.74 -2.86 -15.01
CA GLU A 111 7.14 -2.44 -13.75
C GLU A 111 7.16 -3.57 -12.72
N ARG A 112 7.68 -3.28 -11.55
CA ARG A 112 7.79 -4.20 -10.42
C ARG A 112 6.57 -4.02 -9.53
N LYS A 113 5.51 -4.75 -9.87
CA LYS A 113 4.24 -4.68 -9.14
C LYS A 113 4.36 -5.17 -7.70
N ILE A 114 3.46 -4.67 -6.88
CA ILE A 114 3.13 -5.18 -5.55
C ILE A 114 1.64 -5.52 -5.51
N PHE A 115 1.21 -6.27 -4.50
CA PHE A 115 -0.20 -6.49 -4.25
C PHE A 115 -0.65 -5.71 -3.02
N ARG A 116 -1.78 -5.01 -3.11
CA ARG A 116 -2.28 -4.13 -2.06
C ARG A 116 -3.61 -4.62 -1.51
N ARG A 117 -3.79 -4.44 -0.20
CA ARG A 117 -5.04 -4.68 0.54
C ARG A 117 -5.39 -3.47 1.41
N ASN A 118 -5.24 -2.29 0.83
CA ASN A 118 -5.49 -1.06 1.57
C ASN A 118 -6.94 -1.01 2.05
N VAL A 119 -7.14 -0.47 3.25
CA VAL A 119 -8.47 -0.28 3.81
C VAL A 119 -8.59 1.09 4.50
N PRO A 120 -9.68 1.83 4.24
CA PRO A 120 -10.07 2.97 5.06
C PRO A 120 -10.22 2.61 6.53
N TYR A 121 -9.93 3.55 7.43
CA TYR A 121 -10.21 3.42 8.87
C TYR A 121 -10.61 4.77 9.49
N GLY A 122 -11.09 4.73 10.74
CA GLY A 122 -11.32 5.90 11.58
C GLY A 122 -12.78 6.36 11.72
N THR A 123 -12.97 7.67 11.81
CA THR A 123 -14.26 8.35 12.03
C THR A 123 -14.30 9.63 11.21
N VAL A 124 -15.40 10.40 11.29
CA VAL A 124 -15.49 11.71 10.64
C VAL A 124 -14.37 12.66 11.08
N ALA A 125 -13.94 12.59 12.35
CA ALA A 125 -12.95 13.51 12.91
C ALA A 125 -11.48 13.09 12.64
N ASP A 126 -11.21 11.80 12.63
CA ASP A 126 -9.86 11.25 12.42
C ASP A 126 -9.95 9.97 11.61
N HIS A 127 -9.42 9.99 10.39
CA HIS A 127 -9.49 8.90 9.44
C HIS A 127 -8.32 8.93 8.47
N GLY A 128 -8.19 7.84 7.73
CA GLY A 128 -7.32 7.76 6.59
C GLY A 128 -7.29 6.33 6.08
N THR A 129 -6.11 5.85 5.71
CA THR A 129 -5.94 4.53 5.10
C THR A 129 -4.86 3.72 5.79
N LEU A 130 -5.16 2.44 5.99
CA LEU A 130 -4.18 1.42 6.32
C LEU A 130 -3.61 0.92 5.00
N PHE A 131 -2.36 1.26 4.72
CA PHE A 131 -1.61 0.69 3.62
C PHE A 131 -1.14 -0.72 3.99
N ILE A 132 -1.46 -1.69 3.14
CA ILE A 132 -1.12 -3.10 3.33
C ILE A 132 -0.55 -3.62 2.00
N GLY A 133 0.77 -3.54 1.85
CA GLY A 133 1.47 -3.91 0.62
C GLY A 133 2.26 -5.21 0.76
N PHE A 134 2.04 -6.15 -0.16
CA PHE A 134 2.72 -7.44 -0.21
C PHE A 134 3.67 -7.50 -1.41
N SER A 135 4.83 -8.12 -1.21
CA SER A 135 5.82 -8.33 -2.26
C SER A 135 6.68 -9.56 -1.98
N ALA A 136 7.24 -10.15 -3.04
CA ALA A 136 8.21 -11.23 -2.94
C ALA A 136 9.57 -10.76 -2.36
N ASP A 137 9.82 -9.45 -2.31
CA ASP A 137 11.03 -8.90 -1.71
C ASP A 137 10.77 -7.54 -1.02
N GLN A 138 11.60 -7.22 -0.03
CA GLN A 138 11.50 -5.95 0.68
C GLN A 138 11.95 -4.76 -0.18
N ALA A 139 12.87 -4.99 -1.12
CA ALA A 139 13.55 -3.94 -1.88
C ALA A 139 12.56 -3.14 -2.74
N ARG A 140 11.59 -3.79 -3.38
CA ARG A 140 10.53 -3.09 -4.14
C ARG A 140 9.75 -2.11 -3.27
N LEU A 141 9.25 -2.57 -2.12
CA LEU A 141 8.49 -1.74 -1.18
C LEU A 141 9.34 -0.58 -0.64
N GLN A 142 10.61 -0.84 -0.35
CA GLN A 142 11.54 0.18 0.09
C GLN A 142 11.79 1.23 -1.00
N LYS A 143 11.96 0.80 -2.25
CA LYS A 143 12.18 1.70 -3.39
C LYS A 143 11.01 2.65 -3.59
N MET A 144 9.77 2.15 -3.47
CA MET A 144 8.57 2.99 -3.48
C MET A 144 8.62 4.05 -2.38
N LEU A 145 8.99 3.68 -1.14
CA LEU A 145 9.10 4.63 -0.03
C LEU A 145 10.20 5.68 -0.26
N GLU A 146 11.35 5.28 -0.79
CA GLU A 146 12.44 6.19 -1.14
C GLU A 146 12.00 7.21 -2.21
N GLN A 147 11.29 6.74 -3.25
CA GLN A 147 10.68 7.61 -4.25
C GLN A 147 9.64 8.54 -3.61
N MET A 148 8.72 8.02 -2.81
CA MET A 148 7.72 8.85 -2.14
C MET A 148 8.33 9.94 -1.26
N ALA A 149 9.45 9.64 -0.58
CA ALA A 149 10.19 10.58 0.25
C ALA A 149 11.06 11.58 -0.55
N GLY A 150 11.31 11.33 -1.85
CA GLY A 150 12.26 12.08 -2.66
C GLY A 150 13.73 11.73 -2.37
N ALA A 151 13.99 10.60 -1.71
CA ALA A 151 15.33 10.14 -1.36
C ALA A 151 16.12 9.59 -2.57
N ASP A 152 15.44 9.34 -3.68
CA ASP A 152 16.02 9.00 -5.00
C ASP A 152 16.52 10.24 -5.77
N GLY A 153 16.43 11.45 -5.19
CA GLY A 153 16.75 12.72 -5.84
C GLY A 153 15.61 13.29 -6.70
N GLY A 154 14.47 12.60 -6.78
CA GLY A 154 13.23 13.10 -7.39
C GLY A 154 12.41 13.98 -6.43
N PRO A 155 11.27 14.50 -6.90
CA PRO A 155 10.37 15.23 -6.02
C PRO A 155 9.72 14.29 -5.00
N ARG A 156 9.43 14.82 -3.81
CA ARG A 156 8.57 14.15 -2.83
C ARG A 156 7.16 13.96 -3.42
N ASP A 157 6.54 12.83 -3.13
CA ASP A 157 5.15 12.54 -3.48
C ASP A 157 4.17 13.60 -2.97
N ALA A 158 3.41 14.17 -3.90
CA ALA A 158 2.45 15.22 -3.64
C ALA A 158 1.33 14.80 -2.67
N LEU A 159 0.90 13.53 -2.67
CA LEU A 159 -0.16 13.03 -1.79
C LEU A 159 0.23 13.15 -0.32
N THR A 160 1.53 12.99 -0.02
CA THR A 160 2.05 13.10 1.35
C THR A 160 1.97 14.53 1.92
N ARG A 161 1.56 15.53 1.13
CA ARG A 161 1.20 16.87 1.64
C ARG A 161 -0.18 16.89 2.31
N TYR A 162 -1.03 15.91 1.98
CA TYR A 162 -2.41 15.79 2.45
C TYR A 162 -2.63 14.52 3.28
N THR A 163 -1.60 13.68 3.39
CA THR A 163 -1.62 12.48 4.23
C THR A 163 -0.35 12.41 5.06
N THR A 164 -0.46 11.92 6.30
CA THR A 164 0.67 11.80 7.24
C THR A 164 0.83 10.34 7.65
N PRO A 165 2.02 9.73 7.48
CA PRO A 165 2.28 8.39 8.00
C PRO A 165 2.38 8.47 9.53
N LEU A 166 1.57 7.68 10.22
CA LEU A 166 1.58 7.54 11.68
C LEU A 166 2.42 6.35 12.15
N THR A 167 2.56 5.33 11.30
CA THR A 167 3.33 4.12 11.58
C THR A 167 3.99 3.57 10.32
N GLY A 168 4.96 2.68 10.50
CA GLY A 168 5.44 1.80 9.45
C GLY A 168 6.21 0.62 10.02
N ALA A 169 5.92 -0.57 9.51
CA ALA A 169 6.62 -1.79 9.89
C ALA A 169 6.66 -2.77 8.72
N TYR A 170 7.77 -3.48 8.61
CA TYR A 170 7.90 -4.66 7.76
C TYR A 170 7.61 -5.92 8.58
N TYR A 171 6.94 -6.87 7.97
CA TYR A 171 6.70 -8.20 8.50
C TYR A 171 7.06 -9.25 7.45
N PHE A 172 7.47 -10.43 7.92
CA PHE A 172 7.54 -11.62 7.09
C PHE A 172 6.31 -12.49 7.37
N ILE A 173 5.63 -12.90 6.30
CA ILE A 173 4.49 -13.82 6.36
C ILE A 173 4.99 -15.19 5.89
N PRO A 174 5.19 -16.15 6.80
CA PRO A 174 5.66 -17.49 6.42
C PRO A 174 4.61 -18.26 5.62
N SER A 175 5.07 -19.18 4.78
CA SER A 175 4.18 -20.13 4.11
C SER A 175 3.46 -21.02 5.13
N VAL A 176 2.25 -21.46 4.81
CA VAL A 176 1.50 -22.40 5.65
C VAL A 176 2.30 -23.67 5.92
N GLN A 177 3.04 -24.17 4.91
CA GLN A 177 3.91 -25.33 5.05
C GLN A 177 5.05 -25.10 6.06
N SER A 178 5.59 -23.87 6.13
CA SER A 178 6.61 -23.52 7.12
C SER A 178 6.00 -23.40 8.52
N LEU A 179 4.83 -22.76 8.65
CA LEU A 179 4.12 -22.63 9.93
C LEU A 179 3.77 -23.99 10.54
N ARG A 180 3.31 -24.94 9.73
CA ARG A 180 2.97 -26.30 10.17
C ARG A 180 4.11 -27.05 10.84
N ARG A 181 5.37 -26.70 10.55
CA ARG A 181 6.53 -27.33 11.21
C ARG A 181 6.65 -26.96 12.70
N PHE A 182 5.93 -25.93 13.12
CA PHE A 182 5.87 -25.47 14.52
C PHE A 182 4.54 -25.82 15.19
N ALA A 183 3.59 -26.44 14.47
CA ALA A 183 2.36 -26.95 15.07
C ALA A 183 2.69 -28.13 15.97
N THR A 184 2.04 -28.21 17.13
CA THR A 184 2.17 -29.35 18.03
C THR A 184 1.14 -30.43 17.67
N PRO A 185 1.36 -31.70 18.03
CA PRO A 185 0.38 -32.77 17.79
C PRO A 185 -1.00 -32.55 18.46
N GLU A 186 -1.12 -31.58 19.37
CA GLU A 186 -2.38 -31.19 20.02
C GLU A 186 -3.20 -30.19 19.18
N ASP A 187 -2.65 -29.70 18.06
CA ASP A 187 -3.28 -28.72 17.16
C ASP A 187 -4.02 -29.37 15.96
N ASP A 188 -4.09 -30.71 15.89
CA ASP A 188 -4.87 -31.51 14.91
C ASP A 188 -6.32 -31.75 15.39
#